data_AF-A0A9E6BMS3-F1
#
_entry.id   AF-A0A9E6BMS3-F1
#
_cell.length_a   1.000
_cell.length_b   1.000
_cell.length_c   1.000
_cell.angle_alpha   90.00
_cell.angle_beta   90.00
_cell.angle_gamma   90.00
#
_symmetry.space_group_name_H-M   'P 1'
#
loop_
_entity.id
_entity.type
_entity.pdbx_description
1 polymer ?
#
loop_
_entity_poly.entity_id
_entity_poly.type
_entity_poly.pdbx_seq_one_letter_code
_entity_poly.pdbx_strand_id
1 'polypeptide(L)'
;SADGGQSWSPIQFDRTLIEPICQASFLRYRFPEHGRDGIVLFSNPASRTTRHRLTVRLSRDEGKTWPVAKLLHAGPAAYSCLTVLPDGTIGCLFEAGEKHAYETIVFARFPLSWLTNP
;
A
#
# COMPACT_ATOMS: atom_id res chain seq x y z
N SER A 1 -2.96 -13.42 12.74
CA SER A 1 -3.36 -14.64 13.46
C SER A 1 -2.50 -15.80 12.98
N ALA A 2 -2.23 -16.79 13.85
CA ALA A 2 -1.55 -18.05 13.51
C ALA A 2 -2.52 -19.26 13.46
N ASP A 3 -3.82 -19.03 13.65
CA ASP A 3 -4.84 -20.07 13.88
C ASP A 3 -6.12 -19.84 13.04
N GLY A 4 -5.97 -19.18 11.88
CA GLY A 4 -7.09 -18.91 10.98
C GLY A 4 -8.05 -17.82 11.45
N GLY A 5 -7.65 -17.00 12.44
CA GLY A 5 -8.40 -15.85 12.92
C GLY A 5 -9.12 -16.07 14.26
N GLN A 6 -8.91 -17.21 14.93
CA GLN A 6 -9.51 -17.49 16.24
C GLN A 6 -8.91 -16.62 17.34
N SER A 7 -7.60 -16.40 17.29
CA SER A 7 -6.89 -15.50 18.18
C SER A 7 -5.97 -14.54 17.43
N TRP A 8 -5.74 -13.40 18.05
CA TRP A 8 -4.87 -12.35 17.55
C TRP A 8 -3.82 -12.03 18.59
N SER A 9 -2.62 -11.70 18.13
CA SER A 9 -1.64 -11.01 18.96
C SER A 9 -2.21 -9.66 19.39
N PRO A 10 -1.63 -9.02 20.43
CA PRO A 10 -1.92 -7.63 20.71
C PRO A 10 -1.77 -6.75 19.47
N ILE A 11 -2.65 -5.76 19.34
CA ILE A 11 -2.60 -4.77 18.27
C ILE A 11 -1.33 -3.93 18.43
N GLN A 12 -0.65 -3.67 17.32
CA GLN A 12 0.50 -2.78 17.27
C GLN A 12 0.25 -1.65 16.29
N PHE A 13 0.57 -0.43 16.71
CA PHE A 13 0.49 0.75 15.85
C PHE A 13 1.83 0.97 15.15
N ASP A 14 1.83 0.90 13.82
CA ASP A 14 2.98 1.31 13.03
C ASP A 14 2.95 2.83 12.83
N ARG A 15 3.92 3.53 13.45
CA ARG A 15 4.02 5.00 13.38
C ARG A 15 4.47 5.52 12.01
N THR A 16 4.96 4.65 11.14
CA THR A 16 5.38 4.96 9.77
C THR A 16 4.18 5.00 8.82
N LEU A 17 3.17 4.16 9.08
CA LEU A 17 1.94 4.04 8.29
C LEU A 17 0.88 5.03 8.77
N ILE A 18 1.17 6.33 8.63
CA ILE A 18 0.23 7.40 8.99
C ILE A 18 -1.03 7.34 8.13
N GLU A 19 -2.19 7.59 8.73
CA GLU A 19 -3.48 7.56 8.04
C GLU A 19 -4.51 8.54 8.66
N PRO A 20 -5.50 9.00 7.87
CA PRO A 20 -6.51 9.97 8.30
C PRO A 20 -7.86 9.32 8.65
N ILE A 21 -7.87 8.09 9.18
CA ILE A 21 -9.07 7.25 9.35
C ILE A 21 -9.66 6.89 7.97
N CYS A 22 -8.94 6.03 7.24
CA CYS A 22 -9.29 5.60 5.89
C CYS A 22 -8.86 4.13 5.65
N GLN A 23 -9.57 3.44 4.75
CA GLN A 23 -9.14 2.11 4.32
C GLN A 23 -7.76 2.17 3.65
N ALA A 24 -7.01 1.08 3.80
CA ALA A 24 -5.74 0.87 3.14
C ALA A 24 -5.72 -0.52 2.48
N SER A 25 -4.88 -0.68 1.45
CA SER A 25 -4.60 -1.98 0.86
C SER A 25 -3.29 -2.55 1.39
N PHE A 26 -3.27 -3.86 1.64
CA PHE A 26 -2.07 -4.61 1.99
C PHE A 26 -1.99 -5.83 1.07
N LEU A 27 -0.86 -6.01 0.40
CA LEU A 27 -0.69 -7.05 -0.61
C LEU A 27 0.68 -7.72 -0.48
N ARG A 28 0.72 -9.04 -0.55
CA ARG A 28 1.98 -9.76 -0.77
C ARG A 28 2.28 -9.78 -2.27
N TYR A 29 3.37 -9.12 -2.66
CA TYR A 29 3.86 -9.15 -4.04
C TYR A 29 4.59 -10.47 -4.33
N ARG A 30 5.40 -10.94 -3.36
CA ARG A 30 6.14 -12.19 -3.48
C ARG A 30 6.41 -12.80 -2.11
N PHE A 31 6.32 -14.12 -2.00
CA PHE A 31 6.76 -14.86 -0.81
C PHE A 31 8.30 -14.94 -0.72
N PRO A 32 8.87 -15.02 0.49
CA PRO A 32 10.28 -15.34 0.65
C PRO A 32 10.59 -16.72 0.05
N GLU A 33 11.73 -16.84 -0.63
CA GLU A 33 12.16 -18.09 -1.28
C GLU A 33 13.70 -18.17 -1.29
N HIS A 34 14.26 -19.27 -0.79
CA HIS A 34 15.69 -19.63 -0.84
C HIS A 34 16.70 -18.46 -0.89
N GLY A 35 16.85 -17.74 0.23
CA GLY A 35 17.80 -16.63 0.35
C GLY A 35 17.34 -15.30 -0.27
N ARG A 36 16.09 -15.23 -0.73
CA ARG A 36 15.46 -14.01 -1.24
C ARG A 36 14.32 -13.59 -0.32
N ASP A 37 14.43 -12.39 0.23
CA ASP A 37 13.42 -11.78 1.11
C ASP A 37 12.05 -11.72 0.45
N GLY A 38 10.98 -11.77 1.23
CA GLY A 38 9.62 -11.50 0.76
C GLY A 38 9.45 -10.03 0.34
N ILE A 39 8.35 -9.73 -0.36
CA ILE A 39 7.95 -8.35 -0.65
C ILE A 39 6.48 -8.20 -0.32
N VAL A 40 6.17 -7.26 0.57
CA VAL A 40 4.81 -6.80 0.86
C VAL A 40 4.68 -5.33 0.51
N LEU A 41 3.50 -4.98 0.01
CA LEU A 41 3.13 -3.65 -0.45
C LEU A 41 1.97 -3.13 0.39
N PHE A 42 1.96 -1.83 0.62
CA PHE A 42 0.90 -1.14 1.32
C PHE A 42 0.53 0.13 0.58
N SER A 43 -0.76 0.42 0.44
CA SER A 43 -1.24 1.69 -0.13
C SER A 43 -2.28 2.35 0.75
N ASN A 44 -2.09 3.63 1.02
CA ASN A 44 -3.06 4.46 1.72
C ASN A 44 -2.84 5.95 1.42
N PRO A 45 -3.83 6.82 1.74
CA PRO A 45 -3.60 8.26 1.84
C PRO A 45 -2.62 8.55 2.97
N ALA A 46 -1.35 8.83 2.65
CA ALA A 46 -0.28 8.98 3.63
C ALA A 46 -0.28 10.38 4.26
N SER A 47 -1.29 10.64 5.07
CA SER A 47 -1.55 11.91 5.76
C SER A 47 -2.09 11.64 7.14
N ARG A 48 -1.82 12.55 8.09
CA ARG A 48 -2.33 12.44 9.47
C ARG A 48 -3.74 13.00 9.65
N THR A 49 -4.25 13.75 8.68
CA THR A 49 -5.44 14.58 8.89
C THR A 49 -6.47 14.49 7.78
N THR A 50 -6.06 14.22 6.54
CA THR A 50 -6.94 14.36 5.37
C THR A 50 -6.65 13.29 4.32
N ARG A 51 -7.69 12.88 3.57
CA ARG A 51 -7.63 11.86 2.52
C ARG A 51 -6.98 12.39 1.24
N HIS A 52 -5.65 12.46 1.25
CA HIS A 52 -4.84 12.88 0.12
C HIS A 52 -3.50 12.12 0.07
N ARG A 53 -2.73 12.34 -0.99
CA ARG A 53 -1.36 11.80 -1.14
C ARG A 53 -1.34 10.27 -1.05
N LEU A 54 -2.11 9.60 -1.90
CA LEU A 54 -2.07 8.15 -2.03
C LEU A 54 -0.63 7.72 -2.32
N THR A 55 -0.06 6.94 -1.40
CA THR A 55 1.34 6.54 -1.42
C THR A 55 1.42 5.04 -1.38
N VAL A 56 2.29 4.46 -2.21
CA VAL A 56 2.61 3.02 -2.18
C VAL A 56 3.91 2.85 -1.42
N ARG A 57 3.92 1.93 -0.46
CA ARG A 57 5.08 1.59 0.37
C ARG A 57 5.46 0.14 0.15
N LEU A 58 6.75 -0.16 0.34
CA LEU A 58 7.29 -1.51 0.21
C LEU A 58 8.09 -1.88 1.47
N SER A 59 7.87 -3.11 1.92
CA SER A 59 8.65 -3.76 2.97
C SER A 59 9.27 -5.05 2.42
N ARG A 60 10.50 -5.33 2.86
CA ARG A 60 11.24 -6.59 2.61
C ARG A 60 11.36 -7.47 3.84
N ASP A 61 10.86 -7.00 4.98
CA ASP A 61 11.00 -7.64 6.29
C ASP A 61 9.62 -7.99 6.88
N GLU A 62 8.70 -8.41 6.01
CA GLU A 62 7.37 -8.89 6.38
C GLU A 62 6.50 -7.82 7.08
N GLY A 63 6.66 -6.56 6.69
CA GLY A 63 5.88 -5.42 7.18
C GLY A 63 6.42 -4.77 8.46
N LYS A 64 7.64 -5.12 8.88
CA LYS A 64 8.25 -4.53 10.09
C LYS A 64 8.80 -3.13 9.84
N THR A 65 9.35 -2.87 8.67
CA THR A 65 9.83 -1.54 8.26
C THR A 65 9.43 -1.20 6.83
N TRP A 66 9.33 0.10 6.54
CA TRP A 66 8.87 0.63 5.24
C TRP A 66 9.85 1.63 4.64
N PRO A 67 11.08 1.20 4.26
CA PRO A 67 12.13 2.10 3.79
C PRO A 67 11.86 2.69 2.40
N VAL A 68 10.95 2.08 1.62
CA VAL A 68 10.59 2.53 0.28
C VAL A 68 9.17 3.07 0.28
N ALA A 69 8.99 4.29 -0.22
CA ALA A 69 7.68 4.94 -0.37
C ALA A 69 7.66 5.82 -1.61
N LYS A 70 6.62 5.72 -2.43
CA LYS A 70 6.45 6.56 -3.63
C LYS A 70 5.02 7.07 -3.76
N LEU A 71 4.91 8.37 -4.06
CA LEU A 71 3.64 9.05 -4.23
C LEU A 71 3.01 8.60 -5.55
N LEU A 72 1.81 8.02 -5.48
CA LEU A 72 1.05 7.58 -6.65
C LEU A 72 0.10 8.68 -7.12
N HIS A 73 -0.54 9.38 -6.19
CA HIS A 73 -1.46 10.48 -6.50
C HIS A 73 -1.36 11.56 -5.43
N ALA A 74 -1.03 12.81 -5.83
CA ALA A 74 -0.81 13.92 -4.90
C ALA A 74 -2.10 14.51 -4.30
N GLY A 75 -3.19 14.49 -5.08
CA GLY A 75 -4.47 15.11 -4.73
C GLY A 75 -5.33 14.29 -3.77
N PRO A 76 -6.62 14.67 -3.65
CA PRO A 76 -7.63 13.89 -2.94
C PRO A 76 -7.65 12.44 -3.39
N ALA A 77 -7.48 11.53 -2.44
CA ALA A 77 -7.56 10.08 -2.68
C ALA A 77 -7.95 9.35 -1.41
N ALA A 78 -8.76 8.30 -1.54
CA ALA A 78 -9.32 7.56 -0.42
C ALA A 78 -9.04 6.07 -0.55
N TYR A 79 -10.07 5.24 -0.73
CA TYR A 79 -9.90 3.78 -0.69
C TYR A 79 -9.01 3.33 -1.84
N SER A 80 -8.23 2.28 -1.61
CA SER A 80 -7.35 1.70 -2.62
C SER A 80 -7.28 0.19 -2.52
N CYS A 81 -6.98 -0.46 -3.65
CA CYS A 81 -6.83 -1.90 -3.76
C CYS A 81 -5.67 -2.24 -4.70
N LEU A 82 -4.66 -2.92 -4.17
CA LEU A 82 -3.49 -3.39 -4.91
C LEU A 82 -3.72 -4.78 -5.47
N THR A 83 -3.12 -5.07 -6.62
CA THR A 83 -2.99 -6.42 -7.18
C THR A 83 -1.66 -6.60 -7.92
N VAL A 84 -1.19 -7.84 -8.06
CA VAL A 84 -0.09 -8.20 -8.96
C VAL A 84 -0.69 -8.73 -10.25
N LEU A 85 -0.29 -8.15 -11.38
CA LEU A 85 -0.72 -8.56 -12.70
C LEU A 85 0.12 -9.73 -13.24
N PRO A 86 -0.34 -10.47 -14.27
CA PRO A 86 0.37 -11.64 -14.78
C PRO A 86 1.81 -11.39 -15.26
N ASP A 87 2.12 -10.15 -15.65
CA ASP A 87 3.46 -9.75 -16.09
C ASP A 87 4.36 -9.25 -14.93
N GLY A 88 3.89 -9.36 -13.68
CA GLY A 88 4.59 -8.90 -12.49
C GLY A 88 4.51 -7.39 -12.25
N THR A 89 3.77 -6.63 -13.06
CA THR A 89 3.48 -5.23 -12.72
C THR A 89 2.44 -5.14 -11.61
N ILE A 90 2.41 -4.02 -10.91
CA ILE A 90 1.48 -3.75 -9.82
C ILE A 90 0.34 -2.91 -10.38
N GLY A 91 -0.89 -3.37 -10.15
CA GLY A 91 -2.10 -2.58 -10.36
C GLY A 91 -2.58 -1.97 -9.05
N CYS A 92 -3.06 -0.73 -9.10
CA CYS A 92 -3.71 -0.06 -7.99
C CYS A 92 -5.00 0.58 -8.48
N LEU A 93 -6.15 0.10 -7.98
CA LEU A 93 -7.45 0.72 -8.19
C LEU A 93 -7.77 1.61 -6.97
N PHE A 94 -8.10 2.88 -7.17
CA PHE A 94 -8.32 3.80 -6.06
C PHE A 94 -9.32 4.91 -6.37
N GLU A 95 -9.98 5.40 -5.31
CA GLU A 95 -10.82 6.60 -5.37
C GLU A 95 -9.94 7.85 -5.42
N ALA A 96 -10.22 8.77 -6.35
CA ALA A 96 -9.48 10.01 -6.53
C ALA A 96 -10.35 11.17 -7.01
N GLY A 97 -9.76 12.37 -7.05
CA GLY A 97 -10.34 13.53 -7.73
C GLY A 97 -9.47 14.76 -7.65
N GLU A 98 -9.96 15.88 -8.18
CA GLU A 98 -9.26 17.17 -8.10
C GLU A 98 -9.66 17.95 -6.85
N LYS A 99 -10.95 17.93 -6.48
CA LYS A 99 -11.49 18.67 -5.32
C LYS A 99 -11.87 17.74 -4.17
N HIS A 100 -12.41 16.57 -4.49
CA HIS A 100 -12.89 15.56 -3.55
C HIS A 100 -12.35 14.18 -3.92
N ALA A 101 -12.11 13.33 -2.91
CA ALA A 101 -11.50 12.02 -3.10
C ALA A 101 -12.42 10.99 -3.79
N TYR A 102 -13.67 11.32 -4.08
CA TYR A 102 -14.72 10.38 -4.53
C TYR A 102 -15.27 10.74 -5.92
N GLU A 103 -14.52 11.51 -6.71
CA GLU A 103 -14.97 11.97 -8.02
C GLU A 103 -14.83 10.88 -9.08
N THR A 104 -13.79 10.04 -8.96
CA THR A 104 -13.49 9.00 -9.93
C THR A 104 -12.81 7.80 -9.30
N ILE A 105 -12.83 6.68 -10.03
CA ILE A 105 -12.02 5.50 -9.74
C ILE A 105 -10.91 5.43 -10.78
N VAL A 106 -9.67 5.50 -10.33
CA VAL A 106 -8.48 5.46 -11.18
C VAL A 106 -7.82 4.09 -11.08
N PHE A 107 -7.40 3.56 -12.23
CA PHE A 107 -6.49 2.42 -12.28
C PHE A 107 -5.09 2.89 -12.68
N ALA A 108 -4.11 2.70 -11.80
CA ALA A 108 -2.71 2.91 -12.10
C ALA A 108 -1.97 1.57 -12.21
N ARG A 109 -1.07 1.47 -13.18
CA ARG A 109 -0.20 0.31 -13.38
C ARG A 109 1.26 0.75 -13.40
N PHE A 110 2.11 0.11 -12.62
CA PHE A 110 3.52 0.44 -12.54
C PHE A 110 4.38 -0.81 -12.25
N PRO A 111 5.60 -0.90 -12.78
CA PRO A 111 6.51 -1.99 -12.44
C PRO A 111 7.06 -1.81 -11.02
N LEU A 112 7.51 -2.90 -10.40
CA LEU A 112 8.21 -2.85 -9.11
C LEU A 112 9.43 -1.90 -9.15
N SER A 113 10.12 -1.84 -10.28
CA SER A 113 11.27 -0.94 -10.47
C SER A 113 10.91 0.54 -10.35
N TRP A 114 9.71 0.96 -10.78
CA TRP A 114 9.27 2.34 -10.58
C TRP A 114 9.19 2.67 -9.09
N LEU A 115 8.72 1.74 -8.26
CA LEU A 115 8.59 1.92 -6.82
C LEU A 115 9.95 1.96 -6.11
N THR A 116 10.95 1.21 -6.59
CA THR A 116 12.27 1.09 -5.93
C THR A 116 13.35 2.00 -6.49
N ASN A 117 13.14 2.60 -7.67
CA ASN A 117 14.07 3.55 -8.24
C ASN A 117 13.94 4.93 -7.57
N PRO A 118 15.07 5.62 -7.29
CA PRO A 118 15.08 6.97 -6.73
C PRO A 118 14.21 7.95 -7.52
#